data_AF-A0A524BIX7-F1
#
_entry.id   AF-A0A524BIX7-F1
#
_cell.length_a   1.000
_cell.length_b   1.000
_cell.length_c   1.000
_cell.angle_alpha   90.00
_cell.angle_beta   90.00
_cell.angle_gamma   90.00
#
_symmetry.space_group_name_H-M   'P 1'
#
loop_
_entity.id
_entity.type
_entity.pdbx_description
1 polymer ?
#
loop_
_entity_poly.entity_id
_entity_poly.type
_entity_poly.pdbx_seq_one_letter_code
_entity_poly.pdbx_strand_id
1 'polypeptide(L)'
;MATIFVDFSDEPAKLTAQAYYDSFVPQGLQIMEDLSHGRVDFSVNGPHGWFRMPKPASAYTYYRGMSGDDHRAFIEDAVRAADPYVDFSQTQAFIIVMPPTGKIEGYAVSPAFVGDQSFGVIADDNVLMNGTTIGTDWQYMRPVVVAHEILHTMRLVDLYKMQPTLPEQQDAWEYVGHYSMMSNYDAITPELFAWERWVLDWIGDSQVACLGSGTNQVALDSVTLSSKGTKAAVVPLGGTRFLALESRTRRGVDTASPEGILPYVVDPAIGTGEGPIRVPRDRSGDIMKPLTVGETLVVEGVGVEVLSRTGNSYTIKVHSPAPSPVIPGPVSGARAQALLSSLAVTWRAPLHTGWTDITGYEYRVGSGPWTRTSDTRVTLKGAKRGQRITVQVRAINSVGAGPITRITTRVT
;
A
#
# COMPACT_ATOMS: atom_id res chain seq x y z
N MET A 1 -1.98 -4.37 -26.75
CA MET A 1 -2.19 -5.57 -25.93
C MET A 1 -3.14 -6.52 -26.62
N ALA A 2 -2.98 -7.83 -26.44
CA ALA A 2 -3.95 -8.84 -26.90
C ALA A 2 -4.77 -9.38 -25.72
N THR A 3 -6.06 -9.61 -25.92
CA THR A 3 -6.91 -10.31 -24.94
C THR A 3 -7.40 -11.62 -25.51
N ILE A 4 -7.05 -12.70 -24.83
CA ILE A 4 -7.29 -14.07 -25.28
C ILE A 4 -8.21 -14.72 -24.26
N PHE A 5 -9.37 -15.21 -24.71
CA PHE A 5 -10.29 -15.93 -23.84
C PHE A 5 -10.23 -17.39 -24.20
N VAL A 6 -9.89 -18.25 -23.25
CA VAL A 6 -9.68 -19.68 -23.50
C VAL A 6 -10.66 -20.53 -22.71
N ASP A 7 -11.19 -21.58 -23.32
CA ASP A 7 -12.03 -22.56 -22.63
C ASP A 7 -11.51 -23.99 -22.85
N PHE A 8 -12.09 -24.96 -22.15
CA PHE A 8 -11.59 -26.33 -22.13
C PHE A 8 -12.70 -27.33 -22.48
N SER A 9 -12.31 -28.54 -22.91
CA SER A 9 -13.27 -29.60 -23.25
C SER A 9 -14.09 -30.09 -22.05
N ASP A 10 -13.49 -30.10 -20.86
CA ASP A 10 -14.09 -30.50 -19.59
C ASP A 10 -14.67 -29.31 -18.79
N GLU A 11 -14.33 -28.08 -19.17
CA GLU A 11 -14.76 -26.83 -18.54
C GLU A 11 -15.06 -25.76 -19.61
N PRO A 12 -16.17 -25.92 -20.36
CA PRO A 12 -16.56 -24.98 -21.41
C PRO A 12 -17.09 -23.68 -20.81
N ALA A 13 -16.83 -22.56 -21.49
CA ALA A 13 -17.31 -21.26 -21.04
C ALA A 13 -18.85 -21.16 -21.03
N LYS A 14 -19.39 -20.52 -19.99
CA LYS A 14 -20.85 -20.34 -19.80
C LYS A 14 -21.38 -18.99 -20.30
N LEU A 15 -20.52 -17.98 -20.41
CA LEU A 15 -20.86 -16.66 -20.95
C LEU A 15 -19.98 -16.36 -22.17
N THR A 16 -20.32 -15.31 -22.92
CA THR A 16 -19.49 -14.86 -24.04
C THR A 16 -18.18 -14.24 -23.56
N ALA A 17 -17.13 -14.30 -24.37
CA ALA A 17 -15.87 -13.62 -24.09
C ALA A 17 -16.06 -12.11 -23.86
N GLN A 18 -16.94 -11.48 -24.65
CA GLN A 18 -17.31 -10.07 -24.47
C GLN A 18 -17.89 -9.78 -23.08
N ALA A 19 -18.81 -10.61 -22.59
CA ALA A 19 -19.39 -10.43 -21.26
C ALA A 19 -18.33 -10.51 -20.15
N TYR A 20 -17.32 -11.38 -20.30
CA TYR A 20 -16.20 -11.42 -19.36
C TYR A 20 -15.28 -10.21 -19.52
N TYR A 21 -14.92 -9.84 -20.73
CA TYR A 21 -14.08 -8.66 -20.98
C TYR A 21 -14.67 -7.40 -20.32
N ASP A 22 -15.93 -7.08 -20.64
CA ASP A 22 -16.62 -5.87 -20.15
C ASP A 22 -16.73 -5.81 -18.62
N SER A 23 -16.63 -6.97 -17.97
CA SER A 23 -16.87 -7.08 -16.54
C SER A 23 -15.67 -6.74 -15.65
N PHE A 24 -14.44 -6.63 -16.19
CA PHE A 24 -13.27 -6.26 -15.38
C PHE A 24 -12.03 -5.79 -16.14
N VAL A 25 -11.79 -6.26 -17.37
CA VAL A 25 -10.52 -5.97 -18.06
C VAL A 25 -10.36 -4.47 -18.32
N PRO A 26 -11.34 -3.76 -18.94
CA PRO A 26 -11.23 -2.31 -19.12
C PRO A 26 -11.07 -1.54 -17.80
N GLN A 27 -11.75 -1.97 -16.74
CA GLN A 27 -11.69 -1.29 -15.44
C GLN A 27 -10.31 -1.44 -14.79
N GLY A 28 -9.68 -2.61 -14.92
CA GLY A 28 -8.32 -2.84 -14.43
C GLY A 28 -7.28 -2.02 -15.21
N LEU A 29 -7.43 -1.92 -16.53
CA LEU A 29 -6.56 -1.08 -17.35
C LEU A 29 -6.75 0.42 -17.03
N GLN A 30 -8.01 0.86 -16.83
CA GLN A 30 -8.32 2.25 -16.47
C GLN A 30 -7.66 2.68 -15.16
N ILE A 31 -7.55 1.79 -14.17
CA ILE A 31 -6.83 2.09 -12.91
C ILE A 31 -5.39 2.51 -13.21
N MET A 32 -4.69 1.79 -14.09
CA MET A 32 -3.31 2.12 -14.44
C MET A 32 -3.21 3.42 -15.25
N GLU A 33 -4.14 3.68 -16.16
CA GLU A 33 -4.20 4.95 -16.90
C GLU A 33 -4.39 6.14 -15.95
N ASP A 34 -5.32 6.02 -15.00
CA ASP A 34 -5.61 7.05 -13.99
C ASP A 34 -4.40 7.33 -13.10
N LEU A 35 -3.71 6.27 -12.65
CA LEU A 35 -2.50 6.34 -11.84
C LEU A 35 -1.30 6.88 -12.62
N SER A 36 -1.21 6.60 -13.91
CA SER A 36 -0.12 7.09 -14.74
C SER A 36 -0.28 8.57 -15.13
N HIS A 37 -1.50 9.11 -15.00
CA HIS A 37 -1.88 10.44 -15.50
C HIS A 37 -1.55 10.63 -17.00
N GLY A 38 -1.84 9.61 -17.80
CA GLY A 38 -1.61 9.59 -19.25
C GLY A 38 -0.17 9.26 -19.67
N ARG A 39 0.63 8.68 -18.76
CA ARG A 39 1.97 8.15 -19.08
C ARG A 39 1.90 6.72 -19.64
N VAL A 40 0.80 6.01 -19.38
CA VAL A 40 0.46 4.75 -20.04
C VAL A 40 -0.91 4.87 -20.69
N ASP A 41 -1.07 4.20 -21.82
CA ASP A 41 -2.31 4.05 -22.58
C ASP A 41 -2.37 2.62 -23.11
N PHE A 42 -3.56 2.01 -23.10
CA PHE A 42 -3.71 0.61 -23.49
C PHE A 42 -4.59 0.47 -24.74
N SER A 43 -3.95 0.18 -25.89
CA SER A 43 -4.66 -0.30 -27.07
C SER A 43 -4.90 -1.80 -26.96
N VAL A 44 -6.17 -2.24 -26.90
CA VAL A 44 -6.54 -3.65 -26.73
C VAL A 44 -7.07 -4.26 -28.03
N ASN A 45 -6.47 -5.37 -28.45
CA ASN A 45 -6.93 -6.23 -29.53
C ASN A 45 -7.74 -7.42 -28.94
N GLY A 46 -9.05 -7.41 -29.14
CA GLY A 46 -10.00 -8.40 -28.62
C GLY A 46 -11.12 -7.78 -27.76
N PRO A 47 -12.05 -8.60 -27.22
CA PRO A 47 -12.06 -10.06 -27.29
C PRO A 47 -12.55 -10.60 -28.64
N HIS A 48 -11.94 -11.72 -29.09
CA HIS A 48 -12.26 -12.38 -30.37
C HIS A 48 -13.17 -13.62 -30.23
N GLY A 49 -13.76 -13.83 -29.05
CA GLY A 49 -14.49 -15.06 -28.71
C GLY A 49 -13.65 -16.01 -27.86
N TRP A 50 -14.12 -17.26 -27.72
CA TRP A 50 -13.44 -18.30 -26.96
C TRP A 50 -12.59 -19.18 -27.87
N PHE A 51 -11.34 -19.38 -27.49
CA PHE A 51 -10.41 -20.32 -28.12
C PHE A 51 -10.32 -21.59 -27.30
N ARG A 52 -10.64 -22.73 -27.92
CA ARG A 52 -10.59 -24.02 -27.25
C ARG A 52 -9.13 -24.46 -27.05
N MET A 53 -8.74 -24.65 -25.80
CA MET A 53 -7.43 -25.21 -25.45
C MET A 53 -7.29 -26.65 -25.96
N PRO A 54 -6.06 -27.07 -26.36
CA PRO A 54 -5.82 -28.40 -26.92
C PRO A 54 -5.93 -29.54 -25.91
N LYS A 55 -5.87 -29.23 -24.60
CA LYS A 55 -5.96 -30.18 -23.50
C LYS A 55 -7.13 -29.80 -22.57
N PRO A 56 -7.72 -30.76 -21.86
CA PRO A 56 -8.67 -30.45 -20.77
C PRO A 56 -7.98 -29.63 -19.67
N ALA A 57 -8.76 -28.83 -18.92
CA ALA A 57 -8.26 -28.00 -17.82
C ALA A 57 -7.51 -28.82 -16.77
N SER A 58 -8.01 -30.03 -16.51
CA SER A 58 -7.41 -31.00 -15.57
C SER A 58 -6.03 -31.54 -15.97
N ALA A 59 -5.57 -31.30 -17.20
CA ALA A 59 -4.27 -31.75 -17.70
C ALA A 59 -3.15 -30.71 -17.56
N TYR A 60 -3.44 -29.46 -17.19
CA TYR A 60 -2.39 -28.47 -16.92
C TYR A 60 -2.07 -28.40 -15.42
N THR A 61 -0.79 -28.24 -15.14
CA THR A 61 -0.22 -27.96 -13.82
C THR A 61 -0.37 -26.47 -13.50
N TYR A 62 -1.58 -26.02 -13.24
CA TYR A 62 -1.84 -24.60 -12.96
C TYR A 62 -2.39 -24.46 -11.54
N TYR A 63 -1.53 -23.98 -10.63
CA TYR A 63 -1.84 -23.72 -9.24
C TYR A 63 -0.87 -22.71 -8.63
N ARG A 64 -1.14 -22.24 -7.41
CA ARG A 64 -0.26 -21.31 -6.69
C ARG A 64 1.12 -21.95 -6.45
N GLY A 65 2.16 -21.37 -7.04
CA GLY A 65 3.52 -21.88 -6.96
C GLY A 65 3.91 -22.85 -8.08
N MET A 66 3.15 -22.90 -9.18
CA MET A 66 3.56 -23.60 -10.41
C MET A 66 4.91 -23.09 -10.93
N SER A 67 5.59 -23.93 -11.70
CA SER A 67 6.86 -23.54 -12.33
C SER A 67 6.63 -22.53 -13.46
N GLY A 68 7.67 -21.74 -13.77
CA GLY A 68 7.65 -20.87 -14.95
C GLY A 68 7.46 -21.66 -16.24
N ASP A 69 8.02 -22.86 -16.34
CA ASP A 69 7.88 -23.74 -17.52
C ASP A 69 6.43 -24.20 -17.72
N ASP A 70 5.75 -24.60 -16.65
CA ASP A 70 4.34 -25.00 -16.70
C ASP A 70 3.45 -23.81 -17.11
N HIS A 71 3.72 -22.62 -16.55
CA HIS A 71 2.99 -21.40 -16.89
C HIS A 71 3.20 -21.00 -18.36
N ARG A 72 4.46 -21.03 -18.82
CA ARG A 72 4.81 -20.76 -20.22
C ARG A 72 4.15 -21.75 -21.17
N ALA A 73 4.13 -23.04 -20.84
CA ALA A 73 3.49 -24.06 -21.66
C ALA A 73 1.97 -23.84 -21.78
N PHE A 74 1.32 -23.42 -20.70
CA PHE A 74 -0.09 -23.02 -20.73
C PHE A 74 -0.32 -21.81 -21.67
N ILE A 75 0.51 -20.77 -21.55
CA ILE A 75 0.42 -19.57 -22.39
C ILE A 75 0.67 -19.92 -23.86
N GLU A 76 1.65 -20.77 -24.15
CA GLU A 76 1.97 -21.20 -25.52
C GLU A 76 0.79 -21.93 -26.18
N ASP A 77 0.12 -22.83 -25.46
CA ASP A 77 -1.09 -23.51 -25.96
C ASP A 77 -2.25 -22.52 -26.19
N ALA A 78 -2.41 -21.51 -25.33
CA ALA A 78 -3.43 -20.47 -25.47
C ALA A 78 -3.17 -19.54 -26.67
N VAL A 79 -1.92 -19.07 -26.82
CA VAL A 79 -1.51 -18.23 -27.95
C VAL A 79 -1.67 -18.99 -29.26
N ARG A 80 -1.21 -20.25 -29.33
CA ARG A 80 -1.36 -21.07 -30.54
C ARG A 80 -2.83 -21.29 -30.94
N ALA A 81 -3.74 -21.40 -29.98
CA ALA A 81 -5.17 -21.54 -30.26
C ALA A 81 -5.79 -20.24 -30.82
N ALA A 82 -5.22 -19.08 -30.47
CA ALA A 82 -5.69 -17.76 -30.88
C ALA A 82 -5.02 -17.24 -32.17
N ASP A 83 -3.78 -17.63 -32.44
CA ASP A 83 -2.91 -17.18 -33.53
C ASP A 83 -3.59 -17.12 -34.92
N PRO A 84 -4.43 -18.10 -35.34
CA PRO A 84 -5.12 -17.99 -36.63
C PRO A 84 -6.13 -16.84 -36.75
N TYR A 85 -6.48 -16.20 -35.62
CA TYR A 85 -7.53 -15.19 -35.51
C TYR A 85 -7.04 -13.86 -34.93
N VAL A 86 -5.86 -13.84 -34.30
CA VAL A 86 -5.32 -12.69 -33.58
C VAL A 86 -3.91 -12.42 -34.08
N ASP A 87 -3.69 -11.25 -34.66
CA ASP A 87 -2.36 -10.78 -35.06
C ASP A 87 -1.56 -10.34 -33.82
N PHE A 88 -0.50 -11.08 -33.52
CA PHE A 88 0.43 -10.86 -32.43
C PHE A 88 1.66 -10.03 -32.82
N SER A 89 1.84 -9.67 -34.09
CA SER A 89 3.07 -9.02 -34.60
C SER A 89 3.40 -7.68 -33.92
N GLN A 90 2.39 -6.96 -33.43
CA GLN A 90 2.52 -5.69 -32.69
C GLN A 90 2.14 -5.81 -31.20
N THR A 91 1.96 -7.02 -30.69
CA THR A 91 1.52 -7.24 -29.31
C THR A 91 2.68 -7.06 -28.33
N GLN A 92 2.59 -6.06 -27.46
CA GLN A 92 3.58 -5.79 -26.42
C GLN A 92 3.31 -6.53 -25.10
N ALA A 93 2.04 -6.83 -24.83
CA ALA A 93 1.59 -7.59 -23.68
C ALA A 93 0.25 -8.28 -23.94
N PHE A 94 -0.03 -9.37 -23.22
CA PHE A 94 -1.29 -10.13 -23.36
C PHE A 94 -2.01 -10.34 -22.02
N ILE A 95 -3.32 -10.57 -22.09
CA ILE A 95 -4.17 -11.02 -20.99
C ILE A 95 -4.88 -12.28 -21.46
N ILE A 96 -4.61 -13.43 -20.84
CA ILE A 96 -5.33 -14.67 -21.09
C ILE A 96 -6.36 -14.86 -19.99
N VAL A 97 -7.64 -15.01 -20.33
CA VAL A 97 -8.74 -15.16 -19.36
C VAL A 97 -9.35 -16.54 -19.46
N MET A 98 -9.48 -17.21 -18.31
CA MET A 98 -10.15 -18.49 -18.18
C MET A 98 -11.58 -18.32 -17.66
N PRO A 99 -12.51 -19.24 -17.99
CA PRO A 99 -13.87 -19.19 -17.47
C PRO A 99 -13.88 -19.51 -15.97
N PRO A 100 -14.71 -18.84 -15.17
CA PRO A 100 -14.97 -19.21 -13.78
C PRO A 100 -15.94 -20.38 -13.68
N THR A 101 -15.57 -21.54 -14.21
CA THR A 101 -16.40 -22.74 -14.15
C THR A 101 -15.87 -23.74 -13.13
N GLY A 102 -16.73 -24.70 -12.76
CA GLY A 102 -16.72 -25.34 -11.43
C GLY A 102 -15.42 -26.05 -11.04
N LYS A 103 -14.82 -26.91 -11.87
CA LYS A 103 -13.70 -27.78 -11.46
C LYS A 103 -12.32 -27.13 -11.54
N ILE A 104 -12.27 -25.83 -11.78
CA ILE A 104 -11.05 -25.05 -12.01
C ILE A 104 -10.40 -24.62 -10.65
N GLU A 105 -10.63 -25.34 -9.54
CA GLU A 105 -10.08 -25.00 -8.20
C GLU A 105 -8.55 -24.77 -8.19
N GLY A 106 -7.80 -25.40 -9.11
CA GLY A 106 -6.36 -25.14 -9.30
C GLY A 106 -6.04 -23.74 -9.84
N TYR A 107 -6.88 -23.14 -10.68
CA TYR A 107 -6.64 -21.85 -11.30
C TYR A 107 -7.22 -20.67 -10.51
N ALA A 108 -7.36 -20.80 -9.19
CA ALA A 108 -7.71 -19.67 -8.32
C ALA A 108 -6.57 -18.66 -8.16
N VAL A 109 -5.66 -18.57 -9.12
CA VAL A 109 -4.56 -17.62 -9.11
C VAL A 109 -4.44 -16.95 -10.48
N SER A 110 -4.21 -15.64 -10.44
CA SER A 110 -3.83 -14.84 -11.58
C SER A 110 -2.36 -14.47 -11.45
N PRO A 111 -1.41 -15.20 -12.05
CA PRO A 111 -0.01 -14.79 -12.04
C PRO A 111 0.35 -13.96 -13.28
N ALA A 112 1.18 -12.97 -13.08
CA ALA A 112 1.92 -12.31 -14.14
C ALA A 112 2.91 -13.27 -14.82
N PHE A 113 3.15 -13.02 -16.10
CA PHE A 113 4.18 -13.65 -16.91
C PHE A 113 5.19 -12.59 -17.33
N VAL A 114 6.43 -12.77 -16.88
CA VAL A 114 7.57 -11.91 -17.23
C VAL A 114 8.68 -12.80 -17.78
N GLY A 115 8.73 -12.91 -19.11
CA GLY A 115 9.73 -13.65 -19.86
C GLY A 115 10.86 -12.77 -20.39
N ASP A 116 11.76 -13.39 -21.13
CA ASP A 116 12.81 -12.72 -21.91
C ASP A 116 12.84 -13.28 -23.35
N GLN A 117 13.83 -12.87 -24.16
CA GLN A 117 13.95 -13.32 -25.55
C GLN A 117 14.13 -14.85 -25.69
N SER A 118 14.63 -15.53 -24.66
CA SER A 118 14.83 -16.98 -24.65
C SER A 118 13.64 -17.75 -24.07
N PHE A 119 12.87 -17.11 -23.20
CA PHE A 119 11.76 -17.73 -22.47
C PHE A 119 10.37 -17.30 -22.93
N GLY A 120 10.26 -16.26 -23.77
CA GLY A 120 8.97 -15.80 -24.29
C GLY A 120 8.25 -16.84 -25.16
N VAL A 121 6.99 -16.54 -25.47
CA VAL A 121 6.16 -17.31 -26.41
C VAL A 121 6.22 -16.64 -27.77
N ILE A 122 6.48 -17.41 -28.83
CA ILE A 122 6.65 -16.87 -30.18
C ILE A 122 5.33 -16.99 -30.95
N ALA A 123 4.87 -15.88 -31.54
CA ALA A 123 3.72 -15.82 -32.44
C ALA A 123 3.91 -14.64 -33.41
N ASP A 124 3.55 -14.80 -34.68
CA ASP A 124 3.69 -13.78 -35.73
C ASP A 124 5.04 -13.05 -35.75
N ASP A 125 6.14 -13.81 -35.73
CA ASP A 125 7.53 -13.32 -35.66
C ASP A 125 7.83 -12.39 -34.47
N ASN A 126 6.98 -12.39 -33.45
CA ASN A 126 7.11 -11.61 -32.23
C ASN A 126 7.32 -12.53 -31.02
N VAL A 127 8.14 -12.08 -30.06
CA VAL A 127 8.38 -12.78 -28.80
C VAL A 127 7.55 -12.12 -27.71
N LEU A 128 6.45 -12.75 -27.33
CA LEU A 128 5.55 -12.33 -26.26
C LEU A 128 6.23 -12.60 -24.91
N MET A 129 6.72 -11.53 -24.28
CA MET A 129 7.45 -11.58 -23.00
C MET A 129 6.62 -11.13 -21.81
N ASN A 130 5.56 -10.35 -22.03
CA ASN A 130 4.80 -9.70 -20.96
C ASN A 130 3.34 -10.11 -21.03
N GLY A 131 2.76 -10.51 -19.90
CA GLY A 131 1.34 -10.70 -19.83
C GLY A 131 0.88 -11.25 -18.50
N THR A 132 -0.36 -11.74 -18.48
CA THR A 132 -0.92 -12.40 -17.32
C THR A 132 -1.96 -13.41 -17.75
N THR A 133 -2.14 -14.46 -16.95
CA THR A 133 -3.26 -15.39 -17.04
C THR A 133 -4.19 -15.12 -15.88
N ILE A 134 -5.44 -14.77 -16.15
CA ILE A 134 -6.44 -14.42 -15.15
C ILE A 134 -7.25 -15.67 -14.79
N GLY A 135 -7.01 -16.13 -13.55
CA GLY A 135 -7.68 -17.23 -12.87
C GLY A 135 -9.06 -16.88 -12.32
N THR A 136 -9.65 -17.74 -11.49
CA THR A 136 -10.99 -17.51 -10.91
C THR A 136 -11.00 -16.55 -9.72
N ASP A 137 -9.83 -16.19 -9.19
CA ASP A 137 -9.64 -15.20 -8.14
C ASP A 137 -10.10 -13.80 -8.53
N TRP A 138 -10.20 -13.50 -9.82
CA TRP A 138 -10.89 -12.30 -10.26
C TRP A 138 -12.26 -12.19 -9.60
N GLN A 139 -13.01 -13.28 -9.36
CA GLN A 139 -14.37 -13.23 -8.79
C GLN A 139 -14.45 -12.50 -7.46
N TYR A 140 -13.33 -12.46 -6.74
CA TYR A 140 -13.21 -11.81 -5.45
C TYR A 140 -12.40 -10.50 -5.53
N MET A 141 -11.47 -10.39 -6.47
CA MET A 141 -10.45 -9.32 -6.53
C MET A 141 -10.72 -8.25 -7.61
N ARG A 142 -11.94 -8.15 -8.16
CA ARG A 142 -12.22 -7.21 -9.27
C ARG A 142 -12.28 -5.75 -8.85
N PRO A 143 -11.86 -4.82 -9.72
CA PRO A 143 -11.09 -4.99 -10.98
C PRO A 143 -9.55 -4.94 -10.80
N VAL A 144 -9.07 -4.90 -9.55
CA VAL A 144 -7.67 -4.60 -9.20
C VAL A 144 -6.68 -5.67 -9.67
N VAL A 145 -7.10 -6.95 -9.74
CA VAL A 145 -6.22 -8.06 -10.18
C VAL A 145 -5.54 -7.79 -11.53
N VAL A 146 -6.25 -7.25 -12.51
CA VAL A 146 -5.65 -6.97 -13.83
C VAL A 146 -4.58 -5.90 -13.72
N ALA A 147 -4.82 -4.84 -12.94
CA ALA A 147 -3.81 -3.81 -12.71
C ALA A 147 -2.58 -4.38 -11.98
N HIS A 148 -2.81 -5.15 -10.90
CA HIS A 148 -1.76 -5.79 -10.12
C HIS A 148 -0.86 -6.67 -10.99
N GLU A 149 -1.45 -7.59 -11.77
CA GLU A 149 -0.65 -8.50 -12.58
C GLU A 149 0.10 -7.81 -13.73
N ILE A 150 -0.52 -6.81 -14.37
CA ILE A 150 0.17 -6.06 -15.42
C ILE A 150 1.31 -5.22 -14.85
N LEU A 151 1.18 -4.69 -13.63
CA LEU A 151 2.26 -3.92 -13.00
C LEU A 151 3.51 -4.75 -12.73
N HIS A 152 3.40 -6.07 -12.53
CA HIS A 152 4.56 -6.96 -12.49
C HIS A 152 5.34 -6.99 -13.82
N THR A 153 4.64 -6.95 -14.95
CA THR A 153 5.26 -6.83 -16.28
C THR A 153 5.97 -5.48 -16.47
N MET A 154 5.64 -4.51 -15.61
CA MET A 154 6.22 -3.17 -15.58
C MET A 154 7.25 -3.00 -14.43
N ARG A 155 7.79 -4.10 -13.91
CA ARG A 155 8.87 -4.17 -12.89
C ARG A 155 8.43 -3.98 -11.43
N LEU A 156 7.14 -3.86 -11.15
CA LEU A 156 6.71 -3.85 -9.75
C LEU A 156 6.73 -5.27 -9.17
N VAL A 157 6.91 -5.36 -7.86
CA VAL A 157 7.04 -6.61 -7.12
C VAL A 157 5.97 -6.69 -6.06
N ASP A 158 5.65 -7.90 -5.60
CA ASP A 158 4.70 -8.09 -4.52
C ASP A 158 5.26 -7.50 -3.23
N LEU A 159 4.42 -6.73 -2.55
CA LEU A 159 4.73 -6.08 -1.28
C LEU A 159 4.06 -6.79 -0.09
N TYR A 160 3.26 -7.85 -0.34
CA TYR A 160 2.75 -8.72 0.71
C TYR A 160 3.71 -9.88 0.97
N LYS A 161 3.68 -10.43 2.19
CA LYS A 161 4.50 -11.59 2.55
C LYS A 161 4.09 -12.83 1.75
N MET A 162 4.96 -13.33 0.87
CA MET A 162 4.65 -14.49 0.01
C MET A 162 4.67 -15.85 0.73
N GLN A 163 5.19 -15.92 1.97
CA GLN A 163 5.19 -17.16 2.78
C GLN A 163 4.28 -17.06 4.03
N PRO A 164 2.94 -16.98 3.90
CA PRO A 164 2.07 -17.20 5.04
C PRO A 164 1.94 -18.72 5.23
N THR A 165 2.75 -19.31 6.10
CA THR A 165 2.39 -20.60 6.68
C THR A 165 1.05 -20.40 7.40
N LEU A 166 -0.05 -20.89 6.85
CA LEU A 166 -1.38 -20.78 7.48
C LEU A 166 -1.35 -21.46 8.87
N PRO A 167 -1.99 -20.87 9.90
CA PRO A 167 -3.26 -20.14 9.82
C PRO A 167 -3.23 -18.68 10.35
N GLU A 168 -2.24 -17.87 9.98
CA GLU A 168 -2.26 -16.43 10.27
C GLU A 168 -2.24 -15.60 8.97
N GLN A 169 -3.41 -15.46 8.34
CA GLN A 169 -3.63 -14.44 7.29
C GLN A 169 -3.42 -13.00 7.82
N GLN A 170 -3.27 -12.81 9.13
CA GLN A 170 -3.08 -11.49 9.76
C GLN A 170 -1.73 -10.84 9.41
N ASP A 171 -0.73 -11.62 8.99
CA ASP A 171 0.62 -11.12 8.69
C ASP A 171 0.91 -10.86 7.20
N ALA A 172 -0.04 -11.14 6.29
CA ALA A 172 0.21 -10.98 4.85
C ALA A 172 0.59 -9.53 4.47
N TRP A 173 0.01 -8.55 5.16
CA TRP A 173 0.21 -7.12 4.89
C TRP A 173 1.17 -6.44 5.87
N GLU A 174 2.08 -7.20 6.47
CA GLU A 174 2.96 -6.75 7.56
C GLU A 174 3.97 -5.66 7.17
N TYR A 175 4.24 -5.46 5.87
CA TYR A 175 5.28 -4.54 5.41
C TYR A 175 4.75 -3.14 5.13
N VAL A 176 3.64 -3.03 4.39
CA VAL A 176 3.09 -1.75 3.95
C VAL A 176 1.58 -1.62 4.18
N GLY A 177 0.92 -2.62 4.77
CA GLY A 177 -0.51 -2.60 4.97
C GLY A 177 -1.27 -2.45 3.65
N HIS A 178 -2.14 -1.44 3.60
CA HIS A 178 -3.07 -1.18 2.49
C HIS A 178 -2.63 -0.02 1.58
N TYR A 179 -1.40 0.49 1.72
CA TYR A 179 -0.98 1.71 1.01
C TYR A 179 -0.57 1.51 -0.46
N SER A 180 -0.47 0.26 -0.92
CA SER A 180 -0.23 -0.09 -2.32
C SER A 180 -1.05 -1.31 -2.75
N MET A 181 -1.56 -1.25 -3.99
CA MET A 181 -2.23 -2.39 -4.62
C MET A 181 -1.29 -3.60 -4.80
N MET A 182 0.03 -3.37 -4.84
CA MET A 182 1.03 -4.44 -4.90
C MET A 182 1.18 -5.18 -3.56
N SER A 183 0.58 -4.67 -2.48
CA SER A 183 0.47 -5.36 -1.18
C SER A 183 -0.92 -5.95 -0.98
N ASN A 184 -1.94 -5.11 -1.07
CA ASN A 184 -3.30 -5.53 -0.81
C ASN A 184 -4.22 -5.07 -1.94
N TYR A 185 -4.73 -6.06 -2.68
CA TYR A 185 -5.65 -5.88 -3.79
C TYR A 185 -7.11 -5.66 -3.35
N ASP A 186 -7.48 -5.95 -2.10
CA ASP A 186 -8.78 -5.63 -1.48
C ASP A 186 -8.83 -4.21 -0.89
N ALA A 187 -7.72 -3.48 -0.95
CA ALA A 187 -7.60 -2.19 -0.29
C ALA A 187 -8.59 -1.16 -0.86
N ILE A 188 -9.29 -0.44 0.03
CA ILE A 188 -10.10 0.75 -0.25
C ILE A 188 -9.18 1.96 -0.65
N THR A 189 -7.91 1.69 -0.97
CA THR A 189 -6.80 2.64 -1.14
C THR A 189 -5.76 2.16 -2.18
N PRO A 190 -6.13 1.72 -3.41
CA PRO A 190 -5.17 1.09 -4.33
C PRO A 190 -4.36 2.15 -5.10
N GLU A 191 -3.80 3.13 -4.42
CA GLU A 191 -2.80 4.04 -4.98
C GLU A 191 -1.41 3.39 -4.89
N LEU A 192 -0.48 3.73 -5.79
CA LEU A 192 0.91 3.26 -5.71
C LEU A 192 1.75 4.21 -4.85
N PHE A 193 2.79 3.69 -4.22
CA PHE A 193 3.83 4.53 -3.64
C PHE A 193 4.45 5.42 -4.73
N ALA A 194 4.88 6.63 -4.35
CA ALA A 194 5.63 7.51 -5.23
C ALA A 194 6.90 6.82 -5.74
N TRP A 195 7.55 5.99 -4.92
CA TRP A 195 8.65 5.12 -5.38
C TRP A 195 8.25 4.20 -6.53
N GLU A 196 7.14 3.46 -6.40
CA GLU A 196 6.65 2.57 -7.47
C GLU A 196 6.36 3.37 -8.74
N ARG A 197 5.72 4.53 -8.62
CA ARG A 197 5.44 5.43 -9.76
C ARG A 197 6.72 6.03 -10.37
N TRP A 198 7.79 6.19 -9.60
CA TRP A 198 9.06 6.68 -10.10
C TRP A 198 9.79 5.59 -10.88
N VAL A 199 9.78 4.35 -10.37
CA VAL A 199 10.31 3.18 -11.10
C VAL A 199 9.65 3.01 -12.47
N LEU A 200 8.36 3.36 -12.56
CA LEU A 200 7.56 3.32 -13.79
C LEU A 200 7.72 4.53 -14.72
N ASP A 201 8.50 5.55 -14.33
CA ASP A 201 8.57 6.87 -15.00
C ASP A 201 7.20 7.58 -15.13
N TRP A 202 6.28 7.26 -14.22
CA TRP A 202 4.99 7.95 -14.12
C TRP A 202 5.12 9.25 -13.32
N ILE A 203 6.06 9.29 -12.38
CA ILE A 203 6.62 10.53 -11.84
C ILE A 203 8.07 10.65 -12.30
N GLY A 204 8.47 11.83 -12.77
CA GLY A 204 9.83 12.05 -13.27
C GLY A 204 10.81 12.52 -12.19
N ASP A 205 12.10 12.47 -12.48
CA ASP A 205 13.18 12.88 -11.56
C ASP A 205 13.00 14.28 -10.98
N SER A 206 12.48 15.22 -11.78
CA SER A 206 12.20 16.60 -11.32
C SER A 206 11.13 16.69 -10.24
N GLN A 207 10.35 15.62 -10.04
CA GLN A 207 9.30 15.53 -9.03
C GLN A 207 9.77 14.79 -7.77
N VAL A 208 11.03 14.38 -7.70
CA VAL A 208 11.62 13.72 -6.53
C VAL A 208 12.72 14.61 -5.96
N ALA A 209 12.54 15.04 -4.70
CA ALA A 209 13.54 15.83 -3.99
C ALA A 209 14.56 14.91 -3.30
N CYS A 210 15.77 14.83 -3.85
CA CYS A 210 16.89 14.13 -3.22
C CYS A 210 17.51 15.00 -2.12
N LEU A 211 17.31 14.61 -0.86
CA LEU A 211 17.76 15.37 0.30
C LEU A 211 19.08 14.82 0.85
N GLY A 212 20.07 15.70 0.98
CA GLY A 212 21.36 15.38 1.59
C GLY A 212 21.38 15.55 3.12
N SER A 213 22.57 15.49 3.70
CA SER A 213 22.79 15.76 5.13
C SER A 213 22.39 17.18 5.53
N GLY A 214 22.07 17.38 6.80
CA GLY A 214 21.67 18.67 7.36
C GLY A 214 20.16 18.78 7.50
N THR A 215 19.67 20.02 7.48
CA THR A 215 18.25 20.34 7.62
C THR A 215 17.71 20.86 6.29
N ASN A 216 16.73 20.15 5.74
CA ASN A 216 16.10 20.48 4.47
C ASN A 216 14.60 20.71 4.69
N GLN A 217 14.02 21.65 3.94
CA GLN A 217 12.56 21.87 3.93
C GLN A 217 12.05 21.72 2.52
N VAL A 218 10.97 20.96 2.34
CA VAL A 218 10.39 20.68 1.02
C VAL A 218 8.87 20.63 1.12
N ALA A 219 8.19 21.14 0.09
CA ALA A 219 6.75 20.97 -0.09
C ALA A 219 6.49 19.75 -0.98
N LEU A 220 5.64 18.84 -0.52
CA LEU A 220 5.25 17.63 -1.21
C LEU A 220 3.78 17.72 -1.59
N ASP A 221 3.53 17.83 -2.89
CA ASP A 221 2.21 17.64 -3.46
C ASP A 221 1.81 16.17 -3.32
N SER A 222 0.53 15.94 -3.03
CA SER A 222 0.01 14.58 -2.97
C SER A 222 0.33 13.76 -4.23
N VAL A 223 0.73 12.51 -4.01
CA VAL A 223 1.04 11.53 -5.07
C VAL A 223 -0.18 11.31 -5.98
N THR A 224 -1.40 11.46 -5.44
CA THR A 224 -2.66 11.28 -6.15
C THR A 224 -2.99 12.42 -7.14
N LEU A 225 -2.12 13.42 -7.28
CA LEU A 225 -2.35 14.58 -8.15
C LEU A 225 -1.52 14.49 -9.43
N SER A 226 -2.12 14.88 -10.55
CA SER A 226 -1.43 15.09 -11.83
C SER A 226 -0.58 16.37 -11.89
N SER A 227 -0.42 17.10 -10.77
CA SER A 227 0.44 18.27 -10.72
C SER A 227 1.91 17.91 -10.99
N LYS A 228 2.65 18.84 -11.60
CA LYS A 228 4.10 18.72 -11.83
C LYS A 228 4.95 19.04 -10.57
N GLY A 229 4.30 19.27 -9.42
CA GLY A 229 5.00 19.52 -8.16
C GLY A 229 5.76 18.29 -7.67
N THR A 230 6.63 18.51 -6.68
CA THR A 230 7.39 17.46 -6.00
C THR A 230 6.43 16.47 -5.32
N LYS A 231 6.58 15.17 -5.61
CA LYS A 231 5.72 14.09 -5.11
C LYS A 231 6.33 13.32 -3.95
N ALA A 232 7.65 13.23 -3.95
CA ALA A 232 8.40 12.53 -2.91
C ALA A 232 9.66 13.29 -2.53
N ALA A 233 10.09 13.10 -1.30
CA ALA A 233 11.45 13.37 -0.87
C ALA A 233 12.14 12.07 -0.52
N VAL A 234 13.41 11.92 -0.91
CA VAL A 234 14.22 10.73 -0.62
C VAL A 234 15.48 11.13 0.15
N VAL A 235 15.81 10.35 1.18
CA VAL A 235 16.97 10.55 2.06
C VAL A 235 17.78 9.26 2.08
N PRO A 236 19.05 9.26 1.63
CA PRO A 236 19.89 8.08 1.69
C PRO A 236 20.07 7.57 3.13
N LEU A 237 19.92 6.26 3.35
CA LEU A 237 20.17 5.58 4.63
C LEU A 237 21.46 4.73 4.59
N GLY A 238 22.01 4.48 3.40
CA GLY A 238 23.24 3.73 3.18
C GLY A 238 23.03 2.53 2.25
N GLY A 239 24.07 2.15 1.50
CA GLY A 239 23.95 1.13 0.46
C GLY A 239 22.90 1.50 -0.58
N THR A 240 21.97 0.59 -0.86
CA THR A 240 20.80 0.80 -1.73
C THR A 240 19.59 1.38 -1.01
N ARG A 241 19.67 1.58 0.31
CA ARG A 241 18.52 1.93 1.16
C ARG A 241 18.31 3.43 1.24
N PHE A 242 17.05 3.83 1.26
CA PHE A 242 16.64 5.21 1.47
C PHE A 242 15.29 5.31 2.17
N LEU A 243 15.10 6.40 2.91
CA LEU A 243 13.81 6.83 3.42
C LEU A 243 13.12 7.65 2.34
N ALA A 244 11.92 7.26 1.96
CA ALA A 244 11.02 8.05 1.13
C ALA A 244 9.91 8.66 1.99
N LEU A 245 9.52 9.88 1.64
CA LEU A 245 8.45 10.64 2.25
C LEU A 245 7.51 11.10 1.14
N GLU A 246 6.23 10.80 1.24
CA GLU A 246 5.24 11.24 0.26
C GLU A 246 4.01 11.81 0.95
N SER A 247 3.29 12.69 0.24
CA SER A 247 2.00 13.18 0.70
C SER A 247 0.87 12.29 0.18
N ARG A 248 -0.03 11.91 1.08
CA ARG A 248 -1.28 11.18 0.79
C ARG A 248 -2.49 12.05 1.10
N THR A 249 -3.47 12.06 0.20
CA THR A 249 -4.76 12.75 0.36
C THR A 249 -5.88 11.86 -0.16
N ARG A 250 -7.09 11.99 0.38
CA ARG A 250 -8.24 11.17 -0.02
C ARG A 250 -8.78 11.60 -1.39
N ARG A 251 -8.16 11.09 -2.46
CA ARG A 251 -8.50 11.48 -3.84
C ARG A 251 -8.07 10.40 -4.83
N GLY A 252 -8.71 10.41 -6.00
CA GLY A 252 -8.43 9.44 -7.06
C GLY A 252 -8.83 8.06 -6.58
N VAL A 253 -7.94 7.09 -6.77
CA VAL A 253 -8.16 5.73 -6.26
C VAL A 253 -7.98 5.65 -4.74
N ASP A 254 -7.30 6.62 -4.10
CA ASP A 254 -6.98 6.61 -2.67
C ASP A 254 -8.13 7.11 -1.77
N THR A 255 -9.34 6.56 -1.92
CA THR A 255 -10.58 7.17 -1.36
C THR A 255 -10.73 7.04 0.17
N ALA A 256 -10.10 6.04 0.80
CA ALA A 256 -10.20 5.80 2.24
C ALA A 256 -8.89 5.95 3.02
N SER A 257 -7.79 6.37 2.37
CA SER A 257 -6.48 6.44 3.01
C SER A 257 -6.42 7.60 4.01
N PRO A 258 -5.80 7.44 5.18
CA PRO A 258 -5.53 8.57 6.05
C PRO A 258 -4.68 9.61 5.31
N GLU A 259 -4.90 10.90 5.59
CA GLU A 259 -4.17 11.99 4.93
C GLU A 259 -2.96 12.43 5.75
N GLY A 260 -1.86 12.76 5.09
CA GLY A 260 -0.65 13.24 5.76
C GLY A 260 0.62 12.91 4.97
N ILE A 261 1.74 12.89 5.68
CA ILE A 261 3.04 12.46 5.16
C ILE A 261 3.29 11.02 5.55
N LEU A 262 3.37 10.12 4.57
CA LEU A 262 3.67 8.72 4.79
C LEU A 262 5.18 8.49 4.64
N PRO A 263 5.90 8.13 5.71
CA PRO A 263 7.27 7.67 5.62
C PRO A 263 7.33 6.17 5.31
N TYR A 264 8.29 5.78 4.47
CA TYR A 264 8.59 4.38 4.20
C TYR A 264 10.05 4.20 3.80
N VAL A 265 10.64 3.09 4.21
CA VAL A 265 11.99 2.71 3.81
C VAL A 265 11.90 1.82 2.59
N VAL A 266 12.75 2.10 1.60
CA VAL A 266 12.90 1.28 0.41
C VAL A 266 14.28 0.64 0.40
N ASP A 267 14.33 -0.65 0.09
CA ASP A 267 15.55 -1.38 -0.25
C ASP A 267 15.30 -2.20 -1.53
N PRO A 268 15.77 -1.73 -2.70
CA PRO A 268 15.59 -2.44 -3.96
C PRO A 268 16.42 -3.74 -4.07
N ALA A 269 17.29 -4.04 -3.10
CA ALA A 269 18.02 -5.30 -3.04
C ALA A 269 17.17 -6.46 -2.48
N ILE A 270 16.00 -6.17 -1.90
CA ILE A 270 15.09 -7.17 -1.32
C ILE A 270 14.12 -7.66 -2.39
N GLY A 271 13.88 -8.97 -2.43
CA GLY A 271 13.07 -9.62 -3.46
C GLY A 271 11.56 -9.40 -3.30
N THR A 272 10.82 -9.85 -4.32
CA THR A 272 9.35 -9.91 -4.26
C THR A 272 8.89 -10.71 -3.03
N GLY A 273 7.89 -10.18 -2.34
CA GLY A 273 7.31 -10.82 -1.17
C GLY A 273 8.13 -10.80 0.13
N GLU A 274 9.29 -10.14 0.14
CA GLU A 274 10.20 -10.05 1.30
C GLU A 274 10.22 -8.65 1.97
N GLY A 275 9.35 -7.75 1.49
CA GLY A 275 9.20 -6.40 2.02
C GLY A 275 10.31 -5.44 1.58
N PRO A 276 10.48 -5.20 0.26
CA PRO A 276 11.42 -4.19 -0.27
C PRO A 276 10.97 -2.76 0.01
N ILE A 277 9.69 -2.57 0.35
CA ILE A 277 9.16 -1.34 0.92
C ILE A 277 8.61 -1.65 2.30
N ARG A 278 8.93 -0.81 3.30
CA ARG A 278 8.44 -0.97 4.68
C ARG A 278 7.97 0.35 5.25
N VAL A 279 6.72 0.38 5.68
CA VAL A 279 6.15 1.50 6.44
C VAL A 279 6.46 1.26 7.92
N PRO A 280 6.99 2.25 8.67
CA PRO A 280 7.26 2.07 10.09
C PRO A 280 5.98 1.73 10.87
N ARG A 281 6.15 1.08 12.02
CA ARG A 281 5.03 0.72 12.91
C ARG A 281 4.83 1.76 13.99
N ASP A 282 3.59 1.92 14.42
CA ASP A 282 3.25 2.72 15.58
C ASP A 282 3.51 1.94 16.88
N ARG A 283 3.25 2.58 18.03
CA ARG A 283 3.50 1.99 19.34
C ARG A 283 2.61 0.78 19.66
N SER A 284 1.46 0.65 19.00
CA SER A 284 0.57 -0.51 19.12
C SER A 284 1.10 -1.70 18.33
N GLY A 285 2.12 -1.48 17.48
CA GLY A 285 2.64 -2.46 16.54
C GLY A 285 1.92 -2.42 15.20
N ASP A 286 0.98 -1.52 14.97
CA ASP A 286 0.25 -1.42 13.69
C ASP A 286 1.08 -0.65 12.66
N ILE A 287 0.83 -0.89 11.37
CA ILE A 287 1.38 -0.06 10.30
C ILE A 287 0.97 1.40 10.56
N MET A 288 1.95 2.30 10.59
CA MET A 288 1.68 3.67 11.01
C MET A 288 0.78 4.41 10.01
N LYS A 289 0.06 5.40 10.54
CA LYS A 289 -0.69 6.36 9.73
C LYS A 289 0.23 7.50 9.29
N PRO A 290 -0.04 8.14 8.14
CA PRO A 290 0.61 9.36 7.73
C PRO A 290 0.64 10.42 8.83
N LEU A 291 1.80 11.07 8.95
CA LEU A 291 2.02 12.17 9.89
C LEU A 291 1.20 13.39 9.49
N THR A 292 0.56 14.00 10.47
CA THR A 292 -0.24 15.21 10.34
C THR A 292 0.54 16.44 10.83
N VAL A 293 0.01 17.64 10.55
CA VAL A 293 0.69 18.91 10.87
C VAL A 293 1.04 18.98 12.35
N GLY A 294 2.31 19.28 12.63
CA GLY A 294 2.91 19.36 13.96
C GLY A 294 3.50 18.04 14.45
N GLU A 295 3.24 16.92 13.78
CA GLU A 295 3.79 15.62 14.17
C GLU A 295 5.26 15.47 13.75
N THR A 296 6.01 14.72 14.59
CA THR A 296 7.42 14.40 14.38
C THR A 296 7.66 12.90 14.46
N LEU A 297 8.63 12.41 13.69
CA LEU A 297 9.06 11.01 13.69
C LEU A 297 10.57 10.92 13.48
N VAL A 298 11.21 9.89 14.03
CA VAL A 298 12.57 9.49 13.66
C VAL A 298 12.51 8.12 13.01
N VAL A 299 13.08 8.01 11.80
CA VAL A 299 13.21 6.73 11.07
C VAL A 299 14.68 6.53 10.75
N GLU A 300 15.29 5.48 11.31
CA GLU A 300 16.70 5.11 11.06
C GLU A 300 17.69 6.28 11.16
N GLY A 301 17.50 7.13 12.16
CA GLY A 301 18.36 8.30 12.40
C GLY A 301 18.04 9.53 11.55
N VAL A 302 16.96 9.53 10.76
CA VAL A 302 16.43 10.69 10.04
C VAL A 302 15.21 11.24 10.77
N GLY A 303 15.21 12.53 11.10
CA GLY A 303 14.10 13.22 11.75
C GLY A 303 13.17 13.88 10.73
N VAL A 304 11.87 13.65 10.84
CA VAL A 304 10.83 14.23 9.99
C VAL A 304 9.87 15.05 10.84
N GLU A 305 9.55 16.27 10.40
CA GLU A 305 8.57 17.18 11.01
C GLU A 305 7.60 17.66 9.92
N VAL A 306 6.30 17.59 10.18
CA VAL A 306 5.27 18.15 9.28
C VAL A 306 4.93 19.57 9.70
N LEU A 307 5.32 20.57 8.91
CA LEU A 307 5.19 21.99 9.28
C LEU A 307 3.80 22.56 9.00
N SER A 308 3.26 22.29 7.82
CA SER A 308 2.00 22.89 7.38
C SER A 308 1.37 22.11 6.22
N ARG A 309 0.09 22.37 5.98
CA ARG A 309 -0.65 21.90 4.81
C ARG A 309 -1.25 23.10 4.08
N THR A 310 -1.04 23.19 2.77
CA THR A 310 -1.68 24.17 1.89
C THR A 310 -2.38 23.41 0.77
N GLY A 311 -3.72 23.38 0.79
CA GLY A 311 -4.49 22.55 -0.13
C GLY A 311 -4.13 21.07 0.02
N ASN A 312 -3.59 20.47 -1.04
CA ASN A 312 -3.16 19.07 -1.11
C ASN A 312 -1.63 18.90 -1.07
N SER A 313 -0.93 19.94 -0.61
CA SER A 313 0.53 19.95 -0.47
C SER A 313 0.90 20.08 1.00
N TYR A 314 1.84 19.27 1.47
CA TYR A 314 2.36 19.30 2.83
C TYR A 314 3.80 19.80 2.82
N THR A 315 4.11 20.80 3.63
CA THR A 315 5.50 21.23 3.84
C THR A 315 6.09 20.45 4.99
N ILE A 316 7.23 19.80 4.75
CA ILE A 316 7.98 19.04 5.74
C ILE A 316 9.35 19.63 5.96
N LYS A 317 9.91 19.38 7.15
CA LYS A 317 11.32 19.58 7.47
C LYS A 317 11.95 18.22 7.78
N VAL A 318 13.11 17.98 7.19
CA VAL A 318 13.86 16.72 7.31
C VAL A 318 15.25 17.02 7.84
N HIS A 319 15.65 16.28 8.87
CA HIS A 319 16.95 16.36 9.53
C HIS A 319 17.70 15.06 9.34
N SER A 320 18.87 15.11 8.69
CA SER A 320 19.75 13.95 8.52
C SER A 320 21.18 14.32 8.97
N PRO A 321 21.62 13.93 10.19
CA PRO A 321 20.90 13.11 11.16
C PRO A 321 19.78 13.84 11.90
N ALA A 322 18.93 13.07 12.58
CA ALA A 322 17.87 13.56 13.47
C ALA A 322 18.46 14.41 14.61
N PRO A 323 17.73 15.42 15.10
CA PRO A 323 18.17 16.21 16.24
C PRO A 323 18.28 15.35 17.51
N SER A 324 19.09 15.81 18.46
CA SER A 324 19.22 15.16 19.77
C SER A 324 17.86 15.07 20.49
N PRO A 325 17.55 13.94 21.14
CA PRO A 325 16.31 13.78 21.90
C PRO A 325 16.13 14.86 22.97
N VAL A 326 14.90 15.35 23.11
CA VAL A 326 14.46 16.27 24.17
C VAL A 326 13.18 15.74 24.82
N ILE A 327 12.74 16.30 25.94
CA ILE A 327 11.46 15.93 26.55
C ILE A 327 10.29 16.11 25.56
N PRO A 328 9.22 15.30 25.65
CA PRO A 328 8.13 15.36 24.69
C PRO A 328 7.26 16.61 24.93
N GLY A 329 6.46 16.97 23.93
CA GLY A 329 5.42 17.99 24.07
C GLY A 329 4.26 17.55 24.99
N PRO A 330 3.28 18.44 25.25
CA PRO A 330 2.07 18.06 25.98
C PRO A 330 1.27 17.01 25.20
N VAL A 331 0.52 16.17 25.91
CA VAL A 331 -0.43 15.23 25.26
C VAL A 331 -1.49 16.00 24.47
N SER A 332 -1.90 15.45 23.33
CA SER A 332 -2.89 16.07 22.45
C SER A 332 -4.30 15.49 22.65
N GLY A 333 -5.33 16.23 22.22
CA GLY A 333 -6.72 15.75 22.21
C GLY A 333 -7.29 15.30 23.56
N ALA A 334 -6.72 15.77 24.67
CA ALA A 334 -7.09 15.31 25.99
C ALA A 334 -8.51 15.75 26.36
N ARG A 335 -9.35 14.79 26.77
CA ARG A 335 -10.77 15.00 27.06
C ARG A 335 -11.24 14.07 28.16
N ALA A 336 -12.25 14.49 28.90
CA ALA A 336 -12.87 13.69 29.95
C ALA A 336 -14.38 13.57 29.72
N GLN A 337 -14.90 12.36 29.82
CA GLN A 337 -16.31 12.00 29.65
C GLN A 337 -16.85 11.42 30.95
N ALA A 338 -17.89 12.06 31.49
CA ALA A 338 -18.61 11.55 32.65
C ALA A 338 -19.44 10.31 32.27
N LEU A 339 -19.40 9.31 33.15
CA LEU A 339 -20.20 8.08 33.10
C LEU A 339 -21.00 7.97 34.41
N LEU A 340 -21.97 7.05 34.48
CA LEU A 340 -22.89 6.88 35.62
C LEU A 340 -22.21 6.83 37.00
N SER A 341 -21.04 6.18 37.11
CA SER A 341 -20.29 6.02 38.37
C SER A 341 -18.77 6.18 38.22
N SER A 342 -18.32 6.72 37.08
CA SER A 342 -16.91 6.85 36.76
C SER A 342 -16.64 8.01 35.80
N LEU A 343 -15.36 8.35 35.62
CA LEU A 343 -14.91 9.33 34.67
C LEU A 343 -13.89 8.71 33.73
N ALA A 344 -14.20 8.65 32.43
CA ALA A 344 -13.26 8.23 31.40
C ALA A 344 -12.44 9.43 30.95
N VAL A 345 -11.12 9.34 31.03
CA VAL A 345 -10.19 10.35 30.52
C VAL A 345 -9.42 9.72 29.37
N THR A 346 -9.38 10.42 28.24
CA THR A 346 -8.67 9.98 27.04
C THR A 346 -7.75 11.09 26.55
N TRP A 347 -6.63 10.72 25.94
CA TRP A 347 -5.71 11.63 25.26
C TRP A 347 -5.12 10.93 24.05
N ARG A 348 -4.25 11.63 23.33
CA ARG A 348 -3.40 11.09 22.26
C ARG A 348 -1.94 11.41 22.58
N ALA A 349 -1.03 10.76 21.87
CA ALA A 349 0.38 11.08 21.95
C ALA A 349 0.61 12.59 21.65
N PRO A 350 1.68 13.18 22.19
CA PRO A 350 2.13 14.51 21.78
C PRO A 350 2.40 14.54 20.28
N LEU A 351 2.11 15.68 19.62
CA LEU A 351 2.48 15.87 18.22
C LEU A 351 4.02 15.85 18.08
N HIS A 352 4.72 16.57 18.97
CA HIS A 352 6.17 16.53 19.06
C HIS A 352 6.61 15.52 20.12
N THR A 353 7.19 14.40 19.71
CA THR A 353 7.64 13.33 20.63
C THR A 353 8.98 13.63 21.31
N GLY A 354 9.68 14.64 20.79
CA GLY A 354 11.01 15.01 21.28
C GLY A 354 12.12 14.25 20.56
N TRP A 355 11.90 13.84 19.30
CA TRP A 355 12.85 13.07 18.48
C TRP A 355 13.20 11.69 19.06
N THR A 356 12.31 11.13 19.86
CA THR A 356 12.43 9.79 20.43
C THR A 356 11.05 9.28 20.83
N ASP A 357 10.89 7.96 20.90
CA ASP A 357 9.60 7.34 21.20
C ASP A 357 9.06 7.72 22.58
N ILE A 358 7.73 7.86 22.65
CA ILE A 358 7.00 7.98 23.91
C ILE A 358 7.02 6.63 24.62
N THR A 359 7.69 6.57 25.78
CA THR A 359 7.82 5.37 26.61
C THR A 359 6.66 5.19 27.59
N GLY A 360 5.80 6.20 27.75
CA GLY A 360 4.60 6.10 28.59
C GLY A 360 3.95 7.45 28.88
N TYR A 361 2.97 7.40 29.76
CA TYR A 361 2.26 8.56 30.27
C TYR A 361 2.21 8.49 31.79
N GLU A 362 2.08 9.65 32.41
CA GLU A 362 1.76 9.78 33.82
C GLU A 362 0.49 10.62 33.96
N TYR A 363 -0.39 10.20 34.86
CA TYR A 363 -1.58 10.96 35.22
C TYR A 363 -1.73 11.09 36.74
N ARG A 364 -2.40 12.15 37.18
CA ARG A 364 -2.81 12.32 38.59
C ARG A 364 -4.13 13.06 38.70
N VAL A 365 -4.82 12.84 39.82
CA VAL A 365 -6.08 13.50 40.15
C VAL A 365 -5.83 14.56 41.22
N GLY A 366 -6.18 15.82 40.92
CA GLY A 366 -5.91 16.96 41.80
C GLY A 366 -4.43 17.08 42.15
N SER A 367 -4.12 17.11 43.45
CA SER A 367 -2.76 17.14 44.00
C SER A 367 -2.23 15.76 44.42
N GLY A 368 -2.90 14.67 44.01
CA GLY A 368 -2.50 13.31 44.34
C GLY A 368 -1.17 12.87 43.68
N PRO A 369 -0.71 11.65 43.98
CA PRO A 369 0.51 11.11 43.38
C PRO A 369 0.34 10.84 41.87
N TRP A 370 1.46 10.88 41.15
CA TRP A 370 1.50 10.45 39.74
C TRP A 370 1.37 8.93 39.64
N THR A 371 0.57 8.49 38.68
CA THR A 371 0.40 7.09 38.30
C THR A 371 0.88 6.91 36.86
N ARG A 372 1.73 5.91 36.61
CA ARG A 372 2.25 5.60 35.28
C ARG A 372 1.30 4.69 34.51
N THR A 373 1.20 4.88 33.21
CA THR A 373 0.45 4.01 32.30
C THR A 373 1.08 4.00 30.90
N SER A 374 0.91 2.90 30.16
CA SER A 374 1.18 2.83 28.72
C SER A 374 -0.02 3.27 27.89
N ASP A 375 -1.23 3.23 28.46
CA ASP A 375 -2.48 3.52 27.77
C ASP A 375 -2.70 5.02 27.55
N THR A 376 -3.50 5.33 26.53
CA THR A 376 -3.99 6.68 26.25
C THR A 376 -5.39 6.94 26.82
N ARG A 377 -5.86 6.04 27.68
CA ARG A 377 -7.16 6.10 28.34
C ARG A 377 -7.04 5.60 29.78
N VAL A 378 -7.70 6.28 30.70
CA VAL A 378 -7.90 5.81 32.07
C VAL A 378 -9.35 6.01 32.52
N THR A 379 -9.83 5.12 33.37
CA THR A 379 -11.17 5.21 33.97
C THR A 379 -11.04 5.42 35.46
N LEU A 380 -11.46 6.58 35.94
CA LEU A 380 -11.45 6.93 37.36
C LEU A 380 -12.78 6.49 37.98
N LYS A 381 -12.74 5.49 38.86
CA LYS A 381 -13.92 4.96 39.58
C LYS A 381 -14.26 5.83 40.80
N GLY A 382 -15.51 5.78 41.25
CA GLY A 382 -15.93 6.38 42.53
C GLY A 382 -16.14 7.90 42.49
N ALA A 383 -16.34 8.45 41.30
CA ALA A 383 -16.58 9.87 41.10
C ALA A 383 -18.01 10.23 41.52
N LYS A 384 -18.19 11.17 42.47
CA LYS A 384 -19.53 11.57 42.95
C LYS A 384 -20.20 12.50 41.96
N ARG A 385 -21.51 12.32 41.76
CA ARG A 385 -22.34 13.21 40.94
C ARG A 385 -22.18 14.68 41.38
N GLY A 386 -21.95 15.58 40.43
CA GLY A 386 -21.73 17.01 40.68
C GLY A 386 -20.30 17.39 41.11
N GLN A 387 -19.42 16.42 41.41
CA GLN A 387 -18.03 16.70 41.79
C GLN A 387 -17.24 17.24 40.60
N ARG A 388 -16.49 18.34 40.82
CA ARG A 388 -15.49 18.83 39.86
C ARG A 388 -14.18 18.09 40.07
N ILE A 389 -13.71 17.41 39.03
CA ILE A 389 -12.46 16.65 39.05
C ILE A 389 -11.48 17.29 38.07
N THR A 390 -10.24 17.49 38.52
CA THR A 390 -9.14 17.90 37.65
C THR A 390 -8.16 16.75 37.53
N VAL A 391 -7.88 16.35 36.30
CA VAL A 391 -6.91 15.33 35.94
C VAL A 391 -5.76 16.00 35.22
N GLN A 392 -4.54 15.65 35.60
CA GLN A 392 -3.33 16.14 34.97
C GLN A 392 -2.66 14.96 34.28
N VAL A 393 -2.22 15.14 33.04
CA VAL A 393 -1.57 14.10 32.23
C VAL A 393 -0.31 14.68 31.60
N ARG A 394 0.77 13.89 31.53
CA ARG A 394 1.99 14.23 30.79
C ARG A 394 2.55 12.99 30.08
N ALA A 395 3.15 13.20 28.91
CA ALA A 395 3.86 12.15 28.19
C ALA A 395 5.31 12.02 28.69
N ILE A 396 5.90 10.86 28.49
CA ILE A 396 7.26 10.54 28.93
C ILE A 396 7.98 9.87 27.77
N ASN A 397 9.23 10.26 27.53
CA ASN A 397 10.14 9.54 26.65
C ASN A 397 11.42 9.16 27.40
N SER A 398 12.47 8.78 26.69
CA SER A 398 13.77 8.40 27.27
C SER A 398 14.47 9.57 28.00
N VAL A 399 14.19 10.82 27.64
CA VAL A 399 14.78 12.03 28.25
C VAL A 399 14.05 12.41 29.53
N GLY A 400 12.72 12.29 29.55
CA GLY A 400 11.93 12.56 30.75
C GLY A 400 10.47 12.90 30.46
N ALA A 401 9.83 13.48 31.47
CA ALA A 401 8.42 13.86 31.39
C ALA A 401 8.23 15.25 30.77
N GLY A 402 7.31 15.33 29.83
CA GLY A 402 6.93 16.57 29.15
C GLY A 402 6.03 17.49 29.98
N PRO A 403 5.56 18.59 29.37
CA PRO A 403 4.61 19.51 29.98
C PRO A 403 3.29 18.84 30.40
N ILE A 404 2.65 19.41 31.42
CA ILE A 404 1.38 18.91 31.96
C ILE A 404 0.19 19.47 31.18
N THR A 405 -0.66 18.57 30.66
CA THR A 405 -2.01 18.89 30.18
C THR A 405 -3.01 18.74 31.32
N ARG A 406 -3.86 19.76 31.55
CA ARG A 406 -4.90 19.74 32.59
C ARG A 406 -6.28 19.55 31.94
N ILE A 407 -7.06 18.59 32.44
CA ILE A 407 -8.45 18.36 32.05
C ILE A 407 -9.33 18.53 33.27
N THR A 408 -10.30 19.45 33.22
CA THR A 408 -11.26 19.66 34.30
C THR A 408 -12.67 19.36 33.81
N THR A 409 -13.42 18.55 34.55
CA THR A 409 -14.79 18.19 34.20
C THR A 409 -15.66 18.02 35.44
N ARG A 410 -16.98 18.01 35.26
CA ARG A 410 -17.96 17.69 36.30
C ARG A 410 -18.59 16.33 36.01
N VAL A 411 -18.74 15.52 37.04
CA VAL A 411 -19.46 14.24 36.95
C VAL A 411 -20.96 14.55 36.83
N THR A 412 -21.62 14.03 35.80
CA THR A 412 -23.04 14.29 35.48
C THR A 412 -24.00 13.43 36.28
#